data_AF-A0A151EVM5-F1
#
_entry.id   AF-A0A151EVM5-F1
#
_cell.length_a   1.000
_cell.length_b   1.000
_cell.length_c   1.000
_cell.angle_alpha   90.00
_cell.angle_beta   90.00
_cell.angle_gamma   90.00
#
_symmetry.space_group_name_H-M   'P 1'
#
loop_
_entity.id
_entity.type
_entity.pdbx_description
1 polymer ?
#
loop_
_entity_poly.entity_id
_entity_poly.type
_entity_poly.pdbx_seq_one_letter_code
_entity_poly.pdbx_strand_id
1 'polypeptide(L)' 'MGDRVYIVDYDIPEKPAKERIQFYRDMKKLQNSQTDYSTLSVFRTKEKYIAQAVYLLVVAHGGHGHVYYGEEITDLITV' A
#
# COMPACT_ATOMS: atom_id res chain seq x y z
N MET A 1 21.97 -8.69 -0.56
CA MET A 1 20.69 -9.19 -0.01
C MET A 1 19.80 -7.99 0.15
N GLY A 2 18.68 -7.97 -0.58
CA GLY A 2 17.77 -6.83 -0.58
C GLY A 2 17.06 -6.64 0.75
N ASP A 3 16.62 -5.41 1.03
CA ASP A 3 15.78 -5.15 2.19
C ASP A 3 14.40 -5.79 1.99
N ARG A 4 13.86 -6.40 3.04
CA ARG A 4 12.52 -6.99 3.00
C ARG A 4 11.47 -5.91 2.84
N VAL A 5 10.51 -6.16 1.95
CA VAL A 5 9.42 -5.24 1.65
C VAL A 5 8.07 -5.97 1.61
N TYR A 6 7.05 -5.29 2.11
CA TYR A 6 5.66 -5.68 1.99
C TYR A 6 4.97 -4.76 1.00
N ILE A 7 4.20 -5.35 0.11
CA ILE A 7 3.46 -4.65 -0.94
C ILE A 7 1.98 -4.96 -0.74
N VAL A 8 1.16 -3.93 -0.71
CA VAL A 8 -0.29 -4.03 -0.74
C VAL A 8 -0.76 -3.48 -2.06
N ASP A 9 -1.19 -4.36 -2.94
CA ASP A 9 -1.94 -4.02 -4.15
C ASP A 9 -3.41 -3.92 -3.77
N TYR A 10 -4.07 -2.83 -4.13
CA TYR A 10 -5.45 -2.60 -3.75
C TYR A 10 -6.28 -2.02 -4.89
N ASP A 11 -7.58 -2.23 -4.80
CA ASP A 11 -8.57 -1.57 -5.63
C ASP A 11 -9.70 -1.10 -4.71
N ILE A 12 -10.19 0.12 -4.91
CA ILE A 12 -11.25 0.71 -4.09
C ILE A 12 -12.33 1.30 -5.00
N PRO A 13 -13.61 1.25 -4.58
CA PRO A 13 -14.70 1.80 -5.38
C PRO A 13 -14.45 3.25 -5.82
N GLU A 14 -14.59 3.53 -7.12
CA GLU A 14 -14.42 4.89 -7.65
C GLU A 14 -15.54 5.84 -7.21
N LYS A 15 -16.73 5.28 -6.93
CA LYS A 15 -17.93 6.02 -6.55
C LYS A 15 -18.55 5.41 -5.29
N PRO A 16 -19.03 6.25 -4.35
CA PRO A 16 -19.02 7.71 -4.40
C PRO A 16 -17.62 8.31 -4.12
N ALA A 17 -17.26 9.38 -4.82
CA ALA A 17 -15.94 10.03 -4.70
C ALA A 17 -15.58 10.45 -3.26
N LYS A 18 -16.60 10.72 -2.42
CA LYS A 18 -16.44 11.02 -1.00
C LYS A 18 -15.79 9.88 -0.22
N GLU A 19 -16.16 8.64 -0.50
CA GLU A 19 -15.60 7.45 0.17
C GLU A 19 -14.15 7.24 -0.24
N ARG A 20 -13.85 7.37 -1.53
CA ARG A 20 -12.47 7.35 -2.05
C ARG A 20 -11.58 8.43 -1.41
N ILE A 21 -12.09 9.65 -1.24
CA ILE A 21 -11.35 10.71 -0.53
C ILE A 21 -11.11 10.34 0.94
N GLN A 22 -12.12 9.77 1.61
CA GLN A 22 -11.99 9.35 3.00
C GLN A 22 -10.96 8.23 3.16
N PHE A 23 -10.97 7.24 2.27
CA PHE A 23 -9.94 6.20 2.19
C PHE A 23 -8.53 6.80 2.13
N TYR A 24 -8.26 7.72 1.19
CA TYR A 24 -6.93 8.34 1.09
C TYR A 24 -6.55 9.16 2.34
N ARG A 25 -7.51 9.80 3.01
CA ARG A 25 -7.27 10.49 4.29
C ARG A 25 -6.88 9.53 5.40
N ASP A 26 -7.54 8.38 5.48
CA ASP A 26 -7.23 7.37 6.50
C ASP A 26 -5.91 6.67 6.20
N MET A 27 -5.62 6.38 4.93
CA MET A 27 -4.34 5.82 4.50
C MET A 27 -3.17 6.77 4.79
N LYS A 28 -3.36 8.09 4.67
CA LYS A 28 -2.36 9.09 5.06
C LYS A 28 -2.00 9.05 6.55
N LYS A 29 -2.91 8.60 7.42
CA LYS A 29 -2.62 8.42 8.86
C LYS A 29 -1.73 7.20 9.13
N LEU A 30 -1.69 6.24 8.20
CA LEU A 30 -0.85 5.05 8.27
C LEU A 30 0.52 5.27 7.62
N GLN A 31 0.72 6.38 6.91
CA GLN A 31 2.01 6.71 6.29
C GLN A 31 3.03 7.17 7.32
N ASN A 32 4.26 6.67 7.18
CA ASN A 32 5.44 7.13 7.91
C ASN A 32 6.64 7.27 6.95
N SER A 33 7.84 7.55 7.48
CA SER A 33 9.05 7.72 6.66
C SER A 33 9.49 6.46 5.89
N GLN A 34 8.90 5.30 6.17
CA GLN A 34 9.18 4.01 5.54
C GLN A 34 8.04 3.52 4.63
N THR A 35 7.05 4.36 4.35
CA THR A 35 5.92 4.04 3.47
C THR A 35 6.03 4.80 2.16
N ASP A 36 5.73 4.11 1.06
CA ASP A 36 5.65 4.71 -0.26
C ASP A 36 4.31 4.31 -0.88
N TYR A 37 3.64 5.25 -1.55
CA TYR A 37 2.35 4.97 -2.20
C TYR A 37 2.36 5.48 -3.62
N SER A 38 1.86 4.65 -4.53
CA SER A 38 1.69 4.99 -5.94
C SER A 38 0.23 5.29 -6.25
N THR A 39 0.00 6.15 -7.24
CA THR A 39 -1.31 6.37 -7.86
C THR A 39 -1.84 5.12 -8.58
N LEU A 40 -1.00 4.11 -8.79
CA LEU A 40 -1.33 2.81 -9.36
C LEU A 40 -1.93 1.83 -8.34
N SER A 41 -2.48 2.35 -7.24
CA SER A 41 -3.09 1.56 -6.17
C SER A 41 -2.17 0.52 -5.52
N VAL A 42 -0.89 0.88 -5.38
CA VAL A 42 0.11 0.07 -4.69
C VAL A 42 0.65 0.84 -3.49
N PHE A 43 0.69 0.17 -2.33
CA PHE A 43 1.29 0.66 -1.10
C PHE A 43 2.47 -0.22 -0.71
N ARG A 44 3.61 0.39 -0.38
CA ARG A 44 4.86 -0.27 -0.06
C ARG A 44 5.31 0.11 1.35
N THR A 45 5.76 -0.86 2.14
CA THR A 45 6.34 -0.62 3.46
C THR A 45 7.32 -1.71 3.87
N LYS A 46 8.29 -1.39 4.73
CA LYS A 46 9.14 -2.40 5.38
C LYS A 46 8.47 -3.05 6.60
N GLU A 47 7.34 -2.51 7.04
CA GLU A 47 6.69 -2.88 8.30
C GLU A 47 5.45 -3.73 8.05
N LYS A 48 5.51 -5.02 8.44
CA LYS A 48 4.43 -5.98 8.22
C LYS A 48 3.07 -5.51 8.76
N TYR A 49 3.06 -4.93 9.96
CA TYR A 49 1.82 -4.51 10.60
C TYR A 49 1.16 -3.33 9.87
N ILE A 50 1.96 -2.44 9.24
CA ILE A 50 1.42 -1.36 8.41
C ILE A 50 0.77 -1.94 7.16
N ALA A 51 1.41 -2.90 6.49
CA ALA A 51 0.81 -3.58 5.34
C ALA A 51 -0.52 -4.26 5.69
N GLN A 52 -0.59 -4.93 6.85
CA GLN A 52 -1.82 -5.53 7.35
C GLN A 52 -2.89 -4.47 7.66
N ALA A 53 -2.52 -3.35 8.27
CA ALA A 53 -3.45 -2.25 8.56
C ALA A 53 -4.02 -1.64 7.27
N VAL A 54 -3.19 -1.47 6.23
CA VAL A 54 -3.64 -0.98 4.92
C VAL A 54 -4.59 -1.98 4.26
N TYR A 55 -4.27 -3.28 4.28
CA TYR A 55 -5.19 -4.31 3.76
C TYR A 55 -6.56 -4.26 4.45
N LEU A 56 -6.58 -4.17 5.79
CA LEU A 56 -7.83 -4.06 6.54
C LEU A 56 -8.60 -2.78 6.21
N LEU A 57 -7.88 -1.67 6.00
CA LEU A 57 -8.49 -0.41 5.58
C LEU A 57 -9.15 -0.54 4.19
N VAL A 58 -8.47 -1.18 3.23
CA VAL A 58 -9.02 -1.43 1.89
C VAL A 58 -10.32 -2.22 1.98
N VAL A 59 -10.33 -3.32 2.74
CA VAL A 59 -11.54 -4.14 2.94
C VAL A 59 -12.65 -3.35 3.63
N ALA A 60 -12.32 -2.51 4.62
CA ALA A 60 -13.28 -1.68 5.34
C ALA A 60 -13.95 -0.62 4.45
N HIS A 61 -13.27 -0.16 3.39
CA HIS A 61 -13.80 0.75 2.38
C HIS A 61 -14.45 0.03 1.18
N GLY A 62 -14.73 -1.28 1.32
CA GLY A 62 -15.39 -2.08 0.28
C GLY A 62 -14.50 -2.39 -0.92
N GLY A 63 -13.18 -2.21 -0.77
CA GLY A 63 -12.19 -2.54 -1.77
C GLY A 63 -11.69 -3.99 -1.71
N HIS A 64 -10.87 -4.34 -2.67
CA HIS A 64 -10.15 -5.61 -2.74
C HIS A 64 -8.65 -5.34 -2.60
N GLY A 65 -7.92 -6.20 -1.90
CA GLY A 65 -6.48 -6.05 -1.76
C GLY A 65 -5.76 -7.37 -1.66
N HIS A 66 -4.48 -7.35 -2.03
CA HIS A 66 -3.56 -8.47 -1.88
C HIS A 66 -2.30 -8.00 -1.18
N VAL A 67 -1.81 -8.80 -0.23
CA VAL A 67 -0.56 -8.52 0.47
C VAL A 67 0.51 -9.48 -0.02
N TYR A 68 1.59 -8.93 -0.53
CA TYR A 68 2.77 -9.65 -0.98
C TYR A 68 3.94 -9.38 -0.05
N TYR A 69 4.86 -10.33 0.01
CA TYR A 69 6.18 -10.17 0.61
C TYR A 69 7.21 -10.30 -0.51
N GLY A 70 8.28 -9.51 -0.44
CA GLY A 70 9.36 -9.55 -1.41
C GLY A 70 10.66 -9.01 -0.85
N GLU A 71 11.67 -8.99 -1.71
CA GLU A 71 12.97 -8.39 -1.44
C GLU A 71 13.20 -7.26 -2.44
N GLU A 72 13.62 -6.10 -1.94
CA GLU A 72 13.93 -4.94 -2.79
C GLU A 72 15.24 -5.20 -3.56
N ILE A 73 15.17 -5.19 -4.89
CA ILE A 73 16.35 -5.33 -5.74
C ILE A 73 16.98 -3.93 -5.87
N THR A 74 18.10 -3.73 -5.19
CA THR A 74 18.85 -2.46 -5.22
C THR A 74 19.93 -2.42 -6.30
N ASP A 75 20.28 -3.59 -6.85
CA ASP A 75 21.30 -3.73 -7.88
C ASP A 75 20.69 -3.37 -9.23
N LEU A 76 20.60 -2.06 -9.51
CA LEU A 76 20.22 -1.56 -10.83
C LEU A 76 21.20 -2.11 -11.87
N ILE A 77 20.67 -2.87 -12.84
CA ILE A 77 21.37 -3.07 -14.10
C ILE A 77 21.48 -1.68 -14.73
N THR A 78 22.69 -1.14 -14.79
CA THR A 78 22.98 0.04 -15.60
C THR A 78 22.67 -0.34 -17.04
N VAL A 79 21.56 0.20 -17.57
CA VAL A 79 21.21 0.07 -19.01
C VAL A 79 22.04 1.06 -19.81
#